data_AF-A0A660PR79-F1
#
_entry.id   AF-A0A660PR79-F1
#
_cell.length_a   1.000
_cell.length_b   1.000
_cell.length_c   1.000
_cell.angle_alpha   90.00
_cell.angle_beta   90.00
_cell.angle_gamma   90.00
#
_symmetry.space_group_name_H-M   'P 1'
#
loop_
_entity.id
_entity.type
_entity.pdbx_description
1 polymer ?
#
loop_
_entity_poly.entity_id
_entity_poly.type
_entity_poly.pdbx_seq_one_letter_code
_entity_poly.pdbx_strand_id
1 'polypeptide(L)' 'MAKKQSFSDKSSKKAHQMSCPVCQETFQFVKFVKSVKTDAGAWKFRTQNVGVCKCNQAEVYG' A
#
# COMPACT_ATOMS: atom_id res chain seq x y z
N MET A 1 -15.32 -17.04 -22.29
CA MET A 1 -14.45 -16.56 -23.39
C MET A 1 -13.36 -15.68 -22.80
N ALA A 2 -12.09 -16.08 -22.91
CA ALA A 2 -10.98 -15.22 -22.52
C ALA A 2 -10.86 -14.10 -23.57
N LYS A 3 -11.06 -12.84 -23.15
CA LYS A 3 -10.83 -11.69 -24.03
C LYS A 3 -9.36 -11.72 -24.47
N LYS A 4 -9.11 -11.78 -25.79
CA LYS A 4 -7.74 -11.65 -26.34
C LYS A 4 -7.21 -10.27 -25.94
N GLN A 5 -6.28 -10.22 -24.99
CA GLN A 5 -5.61 -8.98 -24.59
C GLN A 5 -4.32 -8.86 -25.40
N SER A 6 -4.22 -7.84 -26.25
CA SER A 6 -2.97 -7.52 -26.93
C SER A 6 -1.95 -6.93 -25.96
N PHE A 7 -0.68 -6.85 -26.35
CA PHE A 7 0.36 -6.17 -25.57
C PHE A 7 -0.01 -4.70 -25.32
N SER A 8 -0.56 -4.02 -26.33
CA SER A 8 -1.04 -2.64 -26.23
C SER A 8 -2.16 -2.49 -25.20
N ASP A 9 -3.08 -3.46 -25.11
CA ASP A 9 -4.17 -3.46 -24.11
C ASP A 9 -3.66 -3.69 -22.68
N LYS A 10 -2.50 -4.34 -22.52
CA LYS A 10 -1.88 -4.54 -21.20
C LYS A 10 -1.06 -3.32 -20.78
N SER A 11 -0.34 -2.70 -21.72
CA SER A 11 0.48 -1.51 -21.47
C SER A 11 -0.38 -0.28 -21.11
N SER A 12 -1.57 -0.17 -21.69
CA SER A 12 -2.50 0.93 -21.43
C SER A 12 -3.31 0.81 -20.13
N LYS A 13 -3.20 -0.31 -19.40
CA LYS A 13 -3.87 -0.47 -18.10
C LYS A 13 -3.25 0.46 -17.06
N LYS A 14 -4.00 1.48 -16.67
CA LYS A 14 -3.64 2.35 -15.55
C LYS A 14 -3.77 1.58 -14.23
N ALA A 15 -2.78 1.75 -13.36
CA ALA A 15 -2.85 1.23 -12.00
C ALA A 15 -4.05 1.83 -11.27
N HIS A 16 -4.71 1.05 -10.42
CA HIS A 16 -5.80 1.56 -9.60
C HIS A 16 -5.21 2.48 -8.52
N GLN A 17 -5.53 3.77 -8.60
CA GLN A 17 -5.07 4.79 -7.67
C GLN A 17 -6.24 5.19 -6.78
N MET A 18 -6.00 5.13 -5.46
CA MET A 18 -6.94 5.62 -4.45
C MET A 18 -6.46 6.99 -4.00
N SER A 19 -7.34 7.99 -3.96
CA SER A 19 -7.01 9.32 -3.46
C SER A 19 -7.40 9.47 -1.99
N CYS A 20 -6.61 10.22 -1.24
CA CYS A 20 -6.91 10.58 0.13
C CYS A 20 -8.00 11.65 0.18
N PRO A 21 -9.07 11.48 0.98
CA PRO A 21 -10.14 12.47 1.09
C PRO A 21 -9.71 13.79 1.74
N VAL A 22 -8.55 13.81 2.45
CA VAL A 22 -8.07 14.96 3.22
C VAL A 22 -7.09 15.81 2.42
N CYS A 23 -6.00 15.21 1.92
CA CYS A 23 -4.98 15.94 1.16
C CYS A 23 -5.14 15.85 -0.36
N GLN A 24 -6.12 15.09 -0.86
CA GLN A 24 -6.39 14.86 -2.29
C GLN A 24 -5.24 14.23 -3.09
N GLU A 25 -4.15 13.87 -2.42
CA GLU A 25 -3.04 13.13 -3.03
C GLU A 25 -3.36 11.64 -3.17
N THR A 26 -2.63 10.97 -4.06
CA THR A 26 -2.74 9.53 -4.26
C THR A 26 -2.06 8.77 -3.13
N PHE A 27 -2.72 7.71 -2.65
CA PHE A 27 -2.11 6.79 -1.70
C PHE A 27 -1.02 5.96 -2.37
N GLN A 28 0.18 6.01 -1.81
CA GLN A 28 1.26 5.08 -2.11
C GLN A 28 1.16 3.90 -1.14
N PHE A 29 0.80 2.73 -1.65
CA PHE A 29 0.73 1.53 -0.82
C PHE A 29 2.14 0.99 -0.58
N VAL A 30 2.59 1.04 0.69
CA VAL A 30 3.88 0.49 1.11
C VAL A 30 3.67 -0.71 2.03
N LYS A 31 4.61 -1.66 1.97
CA LYS A 31 4.63 -2.81 2.88
C LYS A 31 5.28 -2.37 4.19
N PHE A 32 4.47 -2.13 5.20
CA PHE A 32 4.93 -1.72 6.52
C PHE A 32 5.14 -2.93 7.43
N VAL A 33 6.29 -2.98 8.12
CA VAL A 33 6.67 -4.08 9.01
C VAL A 33 6.78 -3.55 10.44
N LYS A 34 5.86 -3.96 11.32
CA LYS A 34 5.89 -3.63 12.75
C LYS A 34 6.42 -4.80 13.55
N SER A 35 7.40 -4.56 14.42
CA SER A 35 7.78 -5.49 15.48
C SER A 35 6.78 -5.38 16.63
N VAL A 36 6.10 -6.49 16.95
CA VAL A 36 5.14 -6.59 18.05
C VAL A 36 5.68 -7.64 19.01
N LYS A 37 5.82 -7.27 20.28
CA LYS A 37 6.17 -8.20 21.34
C LYS A 37 4.90 -8.93 21.78
N THR A 38 4.93 -10.26 21.77
CA THR A 38 3.84 -11.08 22.29
C THR A 38 3.88 -11.13 23.81
N ASP A 39 2.75 -11.43 24.45
CA ASP A 39 2.65 -11.58 25.91
C ASP A 39 3.64 -12.61 26.47
N ALA A 40 3.97 -13.64 25.68
CA ALA A 40 5.00 -14.65 25.99
C ALA A 40 6.46 -14.17 25.82
N GLY A 41 6.69 -12.88 25.57
CA GLY A 41 8.01 -12.27 25.47
C GLY A 41 8.71 -12.39 24.11
N ALA A 42 8.17 -13.17 23.17
CA ALA A 42 8.74 -13.30 21.81
C ALA A 42 8.46 -12.08 20.92
N TRP A 43 9.40 -11.76 20.03
CA TRP A 43 9.23 -10.73 19.00
C TRP A 43 8.62 -11.32 17.74
N LYS A 44 7.52 -10.74 17.26
CA LYS A 44 6.89 -11.08 15.98
C LYS A 44 6.90 -9.90 15.05
N PHE A 45 7.09 -10.14 13.75
CA PHE A 45 7.03 -9.11 12.73
C PHE A 45 5.69 -9.19 12.00
N ARG A 46 4.84 -8.19 12.18
CA ARG A 46 3.57 -8.09 11.47
C ARG A 46 3.77 -7.24 10.22
N THR A 47 3.47 -7.83 9.07
CA THR A 47 3.50 -7.12 7.78
C THR A 47 2.09 -6.66 7.43
N GLN A 48 1.94 -5.40 7.05
CA GLN A 48 0.67 -4.81 6.61
C GLN A 48 0.93 -3.91 5.40
N ASN A 49 0.04 -3.94 4.41
CA ASN A 49 0.07 -2.95 3.33
C ASN A 49 -0.69 -1.71 3.81
N VAL A 50 0.02 -0.59 3.91
CA VAL A 50 -0.52 0.68 4.40
C VAL A 50 -0.49 1.69 3.26
N GLY A 51 -1.60 2.38 3.04
CA GLY A 51 -1.65 3.51 2.11
C GLY A 51 -1.05 4.74 2.77
N VAL A 52 0.02 5.28 2.18
CA VAL A 52 0.71 6.48 2.64
C VAL A 52 0.35 7.65 1.75
N CYS A 53 0.01 8.77 2.36
CA CYS A 53 -0.21 10.07 1.76
C CYS A 53 0.49 11.12 2.64
N LYS A 54 0.49 12.39 2.22
CA LYS A 54 1.10 13.46 3.01
C LYS A 54 0.60 13.59 4.45
N CYS A 55 -0.63 13.16 4.75
CA CYS A 55 -1.19 13.23 6.11
C CYS A 55 -0.51 12.26 7.09
N ASN A 56 -0.17 11.05 6.65
CA ASN A 56 0.36 9.99 7.52
C ASN A 56 1.82 9.64 7.24
N GLN A 57 2.49 10.33 6.31
CA GLN A 57 3.89 10.05 5.97
C GLN A 57 4.80 10.14 7.20
N ALA A 58 4.58 11.12 8.09
CA ALA A 58 5.41 11.33 9.28
C ALA A 58 5.32 10.15 10.24
N GLU A 59 4.12 9.59 10.42
CA GLU A 59 3.90 8.44 11.30
C GLU A 59 4.47 7.14 10.73
N VAL A 60 4.51 7.01 9.40
CA VAL A 60 4.92 5.77 8.72
C VAL A 60 6.41 5.75 8.42
N TYR A 61 7.01 6.90 8.08
CA TYR A 61 8.43 6.99 7.76
C TYR A 61 9.32 7.38 8.96
N GLY A 62 8.74 8.02 9.97
CA GLY A 62 9.49 8.53 11.13
C GLY A 62 10.02 9.94 10.91
#